data_AF-A0A495JB94-F1
#
_entry.id   AF-A0A495JB94-F1
#
_cell.length_a   1.000
_cell.length_b   1.000
_cell.length_c   1.000
_cell.angle_alpha   90.00
_cell.angle_beta   90.00
_cell.angle_gamma   90.00
#
_symmetry.space_group_name_H-M   'P 1'
#
loop_
_entity.id
_entity.type
_entity.pdbx_description
1 polymer ?
#
loop_
_entity_poly.entity_id
_entity_poly.type
_entity_poly.pdbx_seq_one_letter_code
_entity_poly.pdbx_strand_id
1 'polypeptide(L)'
;MGHHDKHIAHTVVDLYKEVDLFGSSAKARELSDVVKQHALAGLAIAMIPIPGADLAGLAVNTWTMYVRINKVLGISFAENALKSIASGVIGNIVSTLPALALGLAAEGLFKFIPGIGTIGGMAIGAAVNVGVMYAAGKVYIKSLEKLLNNGQPLTEDNIATAAKDTAKEKGFVSEVYKEGKAFGKANAKT
;
A
#
# COMPACT_ATOMS: atom_id res chain seq x y z
N MET A 1 -0.47 -30.00 11.53
CA MET A 1 0.31 -28.75 11.71
C MET A 1 1.77 -29.12 11.90
N GLY A 2 2.60 -28.79 10.92
CA GLY A 2 4.00 -29.18 10.89
C GLY A 2 4.87 -28.36 11.84
N HIS A 3 6.07 -28.85 12.14
CA HIS A 3 7.05 -28.18 12.99
C HIS A 3 7.48 -26.80 12.44
N HIS A 4 7.29 -26.57 11.13
CA HIS A 4 7.53 -25.31 10.43
C HIS A 4 6.43 -24.26 10.71
N ASP A 5 5.16 -24.69 10.71
CA ASP A 5 4.01 -23.81 10.96
C ASP A 5 4.01 -23.25 12.39
N LYS A 6 4.49 -24.03 13.35
CA LYS A 6 4.64 -23.61 14.75
C LYS A 6 5.72 -22.54 14.92
N HIS A 7 6.79 -22.60 14.15
CA HIS A 7 7.88 -21.63 14.24
C HIS A 7 7.46 -20.26 13.68
N ILE A 8 6.70 -20.25 12.57
CA ILE A 8 6.12 -19.03 12.01
C ILE A 8 5.10 -18.43 12.97
N ALA A 9 4.21 -19.25 13.54
CA ALA A 9 3.24 -18.81 14.53
C ALA A 9 3.93 -18.18 15.76
N HIS A 10 4.98 -18.82 16.29
CA HIS A 10 5.76 -18.25 17.40
C HIS A 10 6.49 -16.95 17.03
N THR A 11 7.09 -16.86 15.85
CA THR A 11 7.76 -15.62 15.41
C THR A 11 6.77 -14.47 15.23
N VAL A 12 5.57 -14.74 14.73
CA VAL A 12 4.50 -13.74 14.61
C VAL A 12 3.95 -13.35 15.99
N VAL A 13 3.79 -14.31 16.90
CA VAL A 13 3.31 -14.06 18.28
C VAL A 13 4.38 -13.37 19.15
N ASP A 14 5.66 -13.57 18.88
CA ASP A 14 6.74 -12.84 19.56
C ASP A 14 6.93 -11.43 18.96
N LEU A 15 6.73 -11.27 17.64
CA LEU A 15 6.50 -9.96 17.03
C LEU A 15 5.27 -9.25 17.63
N TYR A 16 4.30 -10.01 18.14
CA TYR A 16 3.07 -9.52 18.75
C TYR A 16 3.26 -8.96 20.17
N LYS A 17 4.26 -9.43 20.93
CA LYS A 17 4.52 -8.90 22.29
C LYS A 17 5.22 -7.53 22.30
N GLU A 18 5.68 -7.04 21.15
CA GLU A 18 6.22 -5.69 20.96
C GLU A 18 5.31 -4.78 20.13
N VAL A 19 4.00 -5.06 20.09
CA VAL A 19 3.03 -4.28 19.30
C VAL A 19 2.70 -2.95 19.99
N ASP A 20 3.60 -1.99 19.78
CA ASP A 20 3.17 -0.74 19.17
C ASP A 20 3.25 -0.94 17.65
N LEU A 21 2.32 -0.38 16.88
CA LEU A 21 2.13 -0.66 15.45
C LEU A 21 3.29 -0.19 14.53
N PHE A 22 4.42 0.20 15.15
CA PHE A 22 5.81 0.27 14.67
C PHE A 22 6.80 0.15 15.85
N GLY A 23 6.78 -0.94 16.61
CA GLY A 23 7.74 -1.20 17.69
C GLY A 23 9.19 -1.25 17.19
N SER A 24 10.16 -1.08 18.09
CA SER A 24 11.60 -0.94 17.82
C SER A 24 12.31 -2.13 17.18
N SER A 25 11.58 -3.20 16.82
CA SER A 25 12.17 -4.39 16.19
C SER A 25 12.67 -4.10 14.78
N ALA A 26 13.74 -4.78 14.39
CA ALA A 26 14.35 -4.63 13.07
C ALA A 26 13.34 -4.90 11.93
N LYS A 27 12.44 -5.88 12.10
CA LYS A 27 11.43 -6.23 11.09
C LYS A 27 10.37 -5.14 10.90
N ALA A 28 9.90 -4.50 11.97
CA ALA A 28 8.92 -3.41 11.86
C ALA A 28 9.51 -2.20 11.12
N ARG A 29 10.79 -1.90 11.36
CA ARG A 29 11.54 -0.88 10.62
C ARG A 29 11.68 -1.24 9.15
N GLU A 30 12.08 -2.47 8.85
CA GLU A 30 12.23 -2.95 7.47
C GLU A 30 10.91 -2.90 6.68
N LEU A 31 9.79 -3.31 7.30
CA LEU A 31 8.46 -3.19 6.68
C LEU A 31 8.08 -1.72 6.41
N SER A 32 8.35 -0.82 7.36
CA SER A 32 8.13 0.63 7.19
C SER A 32 8.95 1.17 6.02
N ASP A 33 10.21 0.75 5.90
CA ASP A 33 11.11 1.19 4.84
C ASP A 33 10.66 0.68 3.47
N VAL A 34 10.19 -0.58 3.37
CA VAL A 34 9.60 -1.11 2.13
C VAL A 34 8.39 -0.26 1.69
N VAL A 35 7.47 0.06 2.61
CA VAL A 35 6.29 0.90 2.30
C VAL A 35 6.71 2.30 1.86
N LYS A 36 7.63 2.93 2.59
CA LYS A 36 8.12 4.28 2.28
C LYS A 36 8.84 4.35 0.93
N GLN A 37 9.70 3.37 0.63
CA GLN A 37 10.40 3.30 -0.65
C GLN A 37 9.43 3.19 -1.83
N HIS A 38 8.43 2.29 -1.73
CA HIS A 38 7.42 2.17 -2.77
C HIS A 38 6.51 3.38 -2.83
N ALA A 39 6.17 4.01 -1.70
CA ALA A 39 5.43 5.25 -1.68
C ALA A 39 6.18 6.37 -2.42
N LEU A 40 7.49 6.52 -2.21
CA LEU A 40 8.32 7.49 -2.95
C LEU A 40 8.41 7.16 -4.45
N ALA A 41 8.41 5.88 -4.83
CA ALA A 41 8.31 5.50 -6.24
C ALA A 41 7.01 6.02 -6.90
N GLY A 42 5.97 6.30 -6.10
CA GLY A 42 4.75 7.00 -6.54
C GLY A 42 5.00 8.38 -7.13
N LEU A 43 6.07 9.08 -6.71
CA LEU A 43 6.48 10.35 -7.31
C LEU A 43 6.90 10.14 -8.77
N ALA A 44 7.77 9.16 -9.03
CA ALA A 44 8.24 8.86 -10.39
C ALA A 44 7.10 8.35 -11.28
N ILE A 45 6.18 7.55 -10.73
CA ILE A 45 5.00 7.05 -11.44
C ILE A 45 4.09 8.20 -11.89
N ALA A 46 3.92 9.24 -11.06
CA ALA A 46 3.11 10.41 -11.42
C ALA A 46 3.68 11.23 -12.58
N MET A 47 5.00 11.16 -12.80
CA MET A 47 5.71 11.89 -13.86
C MET A 47 5.58 11.23 -15.24
N ILE A 48 4.90 10.08 -15.35
CA ILE A 48 4.66 9.43 -16.63
C ILE A 48 3.68 10.30 -17.45
N PRO A 49 4.09 10.83 -18.63
CA PRO A 49 3.27 11.75 -19.41
C PRO A 49 2.23 11.04 -20.30
N ILE A 50 2.11 9.71 -20.19
CA ILE A 50 1.18 8.88 -20.96
C ILE A 50 -0.10 8.70 -20.12
N PRO A 51 -1.26 9.21 -20.57
CA PRO A 51 -2.51 9.05 -19.84
C PRO A 51 -2.81 7.58 -19.52
N GLY A 52 -3.06 7.27 -18.24
CA GLY A 52 -3.39 5.92 -17.75
C GLY A 52 -2.21 4.98 -17.53
N ALA A 53 -1.00 5.29 -18.01
CA ALA A 53 0.18 4.46 -17.78
C ALA A 53 0.69 4.54 -16.33
N ASP A 54 0.42 5.66 -15.66
CA ASP A 54 0.60 5.85 -14.22
C ASP A 54 -0.19 4.83 -13.38
N LEU A 55 -1.44 4.52 -13.77
CA LEU A 55 -2.26 3.51 -13.09
C LEU A 55 -1.64 2.10 -13.20
N ALA A 56 -1.09 1.76 -14.35
CA ALA A 56 -0.35 0.50 -14.52
C ALA A 56 0.91 0.47 -13.65
N GLY A 57 1.65 1.58 -13.60
CA GLY A 57 2.81 1.75 -12.71
C GLY A 57 2.44 1.58 -11.23
N LEU A 58 1.33 2.18 -10.80
CA LEU A 58 0.80 2.02 -9.44
C LEU A 58 0.49 0.56 -9.12
N ALA A 59 -0.29 -0.10 -9.99
CA ALA A 59 -0.64 -1.51 -9.80
C ALA A 59 0.63 -2.37 -9.67
N VAL A 60 1.60 -2.17 -10.58
CA VAL A 60 2.87 -2.91 -10.56
C VAL A 60 3.66 -2.67 -9.28
N ASN A 61 3.80 -1.42 -8.88
CA ASN A 61 4.53 -1.05 -7.67
C ASN A 61 3.83 -1.55 -6.39
N THR A 62 2.49 -1.63 -6.37
CA THR A 62 1.75 -2.16 -5.22
C THR A 62 1.92 -3.67 -5.04
N TRP A 63 1.81 -4.49 -6.09
CA TRP A 63 1.98 -5.94 -5.91
C TRP A 63 3.45 -6.31 -5.62
N THR A 64 4.42 -5.59 -6.20
CA THR A 64 5.85 -5.78 -5.87
C THR A 64 6.18 -5.35 -4.44
N MET A 65 5.52 -4.32 -3.91
CA MET A 65 5.56 -3.97 -2.48
C MET A 65 5.08 -5.13 -1.61
N TYR A 66 3.99 -5.79 -1.99
CA TYR A 66 3.47 -6.94 -1.23
C TYR A 66 4.42 -8.13 -1.28
N VAL A 67 5.04 -8.41 -2.43
CA VAL A 67 6.10 -9.43 -2.52
C VAL A 67 7.23 -9.16 -1.53
N ARG A 68 7.70 -7.91 -1.43
CA ARG A 68 8.77 -7.53 -0.49
C ARG A 68 8.33 -7.63 0.96
N ILE A 69 7.13 -7.17 1.30
CA ILE A 69 6.55 -7.33 2.64
C ILE A 69 6.51 -8.81 3.03
N ASN A 70 6.03 -9.68 2.13
CA ASN A 70 5.96 -11.11 2.38
C ASN A 70 7.33 -11.77 2.55
N LYS A 71 8.34 -11.31 1.78
CA LYS A 71 9.73 -11.75 1.95
C LYS A 71 10.28 -11.41 3.34
N VAL A 72 10.02 -10.20 3.85
CA VAL A 72 10.43 -9.78 5.21
C VAL A 72 9.76 -10.64 6.28
N LEU A 73 8.50 -11.03 6.04
CA LEU A 73 7.70 -11.84 6.95
C LEU A 73 7.94 -13.35 6.82
N GLY A 74 8.63 -13.81 5.77
CA GLY A 74 8.83 -15.23 5.49
C GLY A 74 7.55 -15.94 4.99
N ILE A 75 6.62 -15.20 4.38
CA ILE A 75 5.37 -15.73 3.83
C ILE A 75 5.49 -15.87 2.31
N SER A 76 4.89 -16.90 1.72
CA SER A 76 4.87 -17.10 0.27
C SER A 76 3.44 -17.11 -0.25
N PHE A 77 3.21 -16.35 -1.33
CA PHE A 77 1.94 -16.31 -2.07
C PHE A 77 2.20 -16.38 -3.55
N ALA A 78 1.23 -16.89 -4.31
CA ALA A 78 1.27 -16.82 -5.75
C ALA A 78 1.24 -15.34 -6.21
N GLU A 79 2.03 -15.02 -7.23
CA GLU A 79 2.10 -13.67 -7.78
C GLU A 79 0.72 -13.16 -8.25
N ASN A 80 -0.07 -14.05 -8.86
CA ASN A 80 -1.41 -13.72 -9.33
C ASN A 80 -2.35 -13.34 -8.17
N ALA A 81 -2.19 -13.96 -7.01
CA ALA A 81 -2.94 -13.60 -5.81
C ALA A 81 -2.57 -12.19 -5.34
N LEU A 82 -1.27 -11.88 -5.30
CA LEU A 82 -0.80 -10.55 -4.90
C LEU A 82 -1.24 -9.45 -5.87
N LYS A 83 -1.27 -9.73 -7.19
CA LYS A 83 -1.81 -8.82 -8.21
C LYS A 83 -3.30 -8.54 -8.00
N SER A 84 -4.07 -9.59 -7.71
CA SER A 84 -5.51 -9.48 -7.43
C SER A 84 -5.77 -8.67 -6.16
N ILE A 85 -5.07 -8.99 -5.06
CA ILE A 85 -5.17 -8.27 -3.78
C ILE A 85 -4.75 -6.80 -3.95
N ALA A 86 -3.65 -6.52 -4.65
CA ALA A 86 -3.20 -5.15 -4.92
C ALA A 86 -4.25 -4.32 -5.66
N SER A 87 -4.80 -4.86 -6.76
CA SER A 87 -5.86 -4.19 -7.51
C SER A 87 -7.10 -3.95 -6.64
N GLY A 88 -7.50 -4.95 -5.84
CA GLY A 88 -8.62 -4.84 -4.92
C GLY A 88 -8.40 -3.79 -3.83
N VAL A 89 -7.21 -3.73 -3.24
CA VAL A 89 -6.87 -2.73 -2.21
C VAL A 89 -6.92 -1.32 -2.78
N ILE A 90 -6.29 -1.07 -3.93
CA ILE A 90 -6.31 0.26 -4.57
C ILE A 90 -7.76 0.67 -4.86
N GLY A 91 -8.54 -0.21 -5.48
CA GLY A 91 -9.95 0.07 -5.82
C GLY A 91 -10.80 0.36 -4.58
N ASN A 92 -10.60 -0.38 -3.48
CA ASN A 92 -11.32 -0.15 -2.22
C ASN A 92 -10.87 1.13 -1.50
N ILE A 93 -9.58 1.49 -1.54
CA ILE A 93 -9.09 2.76 -0.98
C ILE A 93 -9.73 3.94 -1.74
N VAL A 94 -9.72 3.90 -3.08
CA VAL A 94 -10.31 4.94 -3.93
C VAL A 94 -11.82 5.07 -3.68
N SER A 95 -12.54 3.96 -3.56
CA SER A 95 -13.99 4.00 -3.28
C SER A 95 -14.31 4.50 -1.87
N THR A 96 -13.45 4.22 -0.90
CA THR A 96 -13.63 4.63 0.50
C THR A 96 -13.40 6.13 0.73
N LEU A 97 -12.54 6.75 -0.08
CA LEU A 97 -12.23 8.18 -0.03
C LEU A 97 -12.63 8.88 -1.34
N PRO A 98 -13.84 9.46 -1.44
CA PRO A 98 -14.31 10.11 -2.66
C PRO A 98 -13.39 11.20 -3.22
N ALA A 99 -12.64 11.89 -2.34
CA ALA A 99 -11.65 12.89 -2.74
C ALA A 99 -10.49 12.30 -3.57
N LEU A 100 -10.17 11.01 -3.41
CA LEU A 100 -9.17 10.32 -4.25
C LEU A 100 -9.66 10.13 -5.67
N ALA A 101 -10.93 9.72 -5.84
CA ALA A 101 -11.52 9.56 -7.16
C ALA A 101 -11.49 10.89 -7.94
N LEU A 102 -11.78 12.01 -7.26
CA LEU A 102 -11.67 13.35 -7.84
C LEU A 102 -10.21 13.73 -8.17
N GLY A 103 -9.27 13.41 -7.29
CA GLY A 103 -7.84 13.69 -7.51
C GLY A 103 -7.27 12.93 -8.70
N LEU A 104 -7.56 11.63 -8.81
CA LEU A 104 -7.14 10.78 -9.94
C LEU A 104 -7.79 11.21 -11.25
N ALA A 105 -9.08 11.59 -11.23
CA ALA A 105 -9.76 12.13 -12.40
C ALA A 105 -9.15 13.46 -12.86
N ALA A 106 -8.83 14.36 -11.90
CA ALA A 106 -8.17 15.62 -12.20
C ALA A 106 -6.77 15.40 -12.78
N GLU A 107 -5.95 14.54 -12.17
CA GLU A 107 -4.64 14.15 -12.69
C GLU A 107 -4.71 13.70 -14.16
N GLY A 108 -5.62 12.77 -14.46
CA GLY A 108 -5.82 12.26 -15.81
C GLY A 108 -6.25 13.36 -16.79
N LEU A 109 -7.23 14.18 -16.43
CA LEU A 109 -7.76 15.24 -17.30
C LEU A 109 -6.70 16.30 -17.61
N PHE A 110 -5.93 16.72 -16.61
CA PHE A 110 -4.88 17.73 -16.80
C PHE A 110 -3.73 17.22 -17.69
N LYS A 111 -3.41 15.92 -17.65
CA LYS A 111 -2.38 15.32 -18.53
C LYS A 111 -2.76 15.33 -20.01
N PHE A 112 -4.04 15.50 -20.38
CA PHE A 112 -4.48 15.65 -21.78
C PHE A 112 -4.24 17.05 -22.36
N ILE A 113 -3.94 18.05 -21.53
CA ILE A 113 -3.64 19.42 -21.98
C ILE A 113 -2.11 19.59 -22.00
N PRO A 114 -1.47 19.66 -23.19
CA PRO A 114 -0.03 19.80 -23.29
C PRO A 114 0.49 21.08 -22.60
N GLY A 115 1.67 20.98 -21.98
CA GLY A 115 2.32 22.11 -21.30
C GLY A 115 1.88 22.24 -19.85
N ILE A 116 1.22 23.34 -19.49
CA ILE A 116 0.88 23.67 -18.10
C ILE A 116 -0.07 22.63 -17.47
N GLY A 117 -1.00 22.09 -18.27
CA GLY A 117 -1.90 21.03 -17.82
C GLY A 117 -1.13 19.79 -17.39
N THR A 118 -0.18 19.32 -18.20
CA THR A 118 0.65 18.16 -17.86
C THR A 118 1.44 18.40 -16.57
N ILE A 119 2.02 19.59 -16.37
CA ILE A 119 2.76 19.93 -15.13
C ILE A 119 1.83 19.90 -13.90
N GLY A 120 0.64 20.49 -14.00
CA GLY A 120 -0.36 20.47 -12.93
C GLY A 120 -0.85 19.06 -12.61
N GLY A 121 -1.10 18.26 -13.65
CA GLY A 121 -1.49 16.85 -13.52
C GLY A 121 -0.42 16.01 -12.84
N MET A 122 0.86 16.17 -13.22
CA MET A 122 1.98 15.49 -12.56
C MET A 122 2.10 15.89 -11.07
N ALA A 123 1.93 17.16 -10.73
CA ALA A 123 2.02 17.63 -9.33
C ALA A 123 0.87 17.09 -8.46
N ILE A 124 -0.37 17.08 -8.98
CA ILE A 124 -1.52 16.47 -8.30
C ILE A 124 -1.28 14.97 -8.13
N GLY A 125 -0.87 14.30 -9.21
CA GLY A 125 -0.59 12.88 -9.23
C GLY A 125 0.48 12.46 -8.24
N ALA A 126 1.56 13.23 -8.10
CA ALA A 126 2.65 12.91 -7.18
C ALA A 126 2.15 12.81 -5.73
N ALA A 127 1.33 13.77 -5.28
CA ALA A 127 0.78 13.74 -3.92
C ALA A 127 -0.24 12.61 -3.74
N VAL A 128 -1.10 12.38 -4.73
CA VAL A 128 -2.11 11.32 -4.70
C VAL A 128 -1.45 9.94 -4.69
N ASN A 129 -0.50 9.69 -5.59
CA ASN A 129 0.17 8.41 -5.76
C ASN A 129 0.98 7.99 -4.54
N VAL A 130 1.74 8.91 -3.93
CA VAL A 130 2.47 8.62 -2.68
C VAL A 130 1.49 8.25 -1.58
N GLY A 131 0.41 9.02 -1.41
CA GLY A 131 -0.60 8.76 -0.39
C GLY A 131 -1.31 7.43 -0.58
N VAL A 132 -1.73 7.11 -1.81
CA VAL A 132 -2.40 5.84 -2.14
C VAL A 132 -1.47 4.66 -1.90
N MET A 133 -0.21 4.75 -2.33
CA MET A 133 0.76 3.66 -2.17
C MET A 133 1.11 3.42 -0.70
N TYR A 134 1.30 4.49 0.08
CA TYR A 134 1.53 4.39 1.51
C TYR A 134 0.33 3.75 2.22
N ALA A 135 -0.89 4.19 1.89
CA ALA A 135 -2.12 3.60 2.42
C ALA A 135 -2.26 2.13 2.02
N ALA A 136 -1.97 1.75 0.78
CA ALA A 136 -2.05 0.38 0.30
C ALA A 136 -1.08 -0.56 1.03
N GLY A 137 0.12 -0.09 1.36
CA GLY A 137 1.09 -0.83 2.17
C GLY A 137 0.60 -1.02 3.61
N LYS A 138 0.10 0.04 4.23
CA LYS A 138 -0.44 0.00 5.61
C LYS A 138 -1.70 -0.86 5.73
N VAL A 139 -2.61 -0.79 4.76
CA VAL A 139 -3.78 -1.67 4.67
C VAL A 139 -3.36 -3.12 4.60
N TYR A 140 -2.40 -3.48 3.73
CA TYR A 140 -1.95 -4.86 3.59
C TYR A 140 -1.35 -5.40 4.88
N ILE A 141 -0.43 -4.66 5.51
CA ILE A 141 0.18 -5.04 6.79
C ILE A 141 -0.87 -5.20 7.89
N LYS A 142 -1.80 -4.24 8.02
CA LYS A 142 -2.89 -4.31 9.01
C LYS A 142 -3.84 -5.49 8.76
N SER A 143 -3.99 -5.91 7.52
CA SER A 143 -4.81 -7.08 7.17
C SER A 143 -4.16 -8.38 7.60
N LEU A 144 -2.85 -8.52 7.35
CA LEU A 144 -2.07 -9.66 7.83
C LEU A 144 -2.12 -9.74 9.36
N GLU A 145 -1.97 -8.60 10.03
CA GLU A 145 -2.07 -8.50 11.49
C GLU A 145 -3.43 -8.98 12.01
N LYS A 146 -4.55 -8.50 11.43
CA LYS A 146 -5.90 -8.93 11.83
C LYS A 146 -6.08 -10.45 11.70
N LEU A 147 -5.62 -11.05 10.61
CA LEU A 147 -5.72 -12.49 10.42
C LEU A 147 -4.96 -13.26 11.50
N LEU A 148 -3.72 -12.85 11.78
CA LEU A 148 -2.87 -13.52 12.76
C LEU A 148 -3.43 -13.38 14.18
N ASN A 149 -3.93 -12.21 14.55
CA ASN A 149 -4.53 -11.95 15.85
C ASN A 149 -5.81 -12.77 16.07
N ASN A 150 -6.55 -13.02 14.98
CA ASN A 150 -7.77 -13.81 15.00
C ASN A 150 -7.50 -15.32 14.82
N GLY A 151 -6.24 -15.75 14.74
CA GLY A 151 -5.85 -17.14 14.50
C GLY A 151 -6.28 -17.67 13.13
N GLN A 152 -6.60 -16.79 12.18
CA GLN A 152 -6.99 -17.18 10.83
C GLN A 152 -5.75 -17.49 9.98
N PRO A 153 -5.81 -18.55 9.14
CA PRO A 153 -4.69 -18.89 8.29
C PRO A 153 -4.48 -17.82 7.22
N LEU A 154 -3.22 -17.58 6.88
CA LEU A 154 -2.83 -16.66 5.82
C LEU A 154 -3.03 -17.33 4.44
N THR A 155 -4.29 -17.45 4.01
CA THR A 155 -4.67 -17.91 2.68
C THR A 155 -4.97 -16.72 1.77
N GLU A 156 -4.94 -16.93 0.46
CA GLU A 156 -5.25 -15.89 -0.54
C GLU A 156 -6.63 -15.26 -0.29
N ASP A 157 -7.65 -16.09 -0.05
CA ASP A 157 -9.02 -15.64 0.20
C ASP A 157 -9.16 -14.84 1.50
N ASN A 158 -8.51 -15.29 2.58
CA ASN A 158 -8.56 -14.62 3.87
C ASN A 158 -7.87 -13.25 3.78
N ILE A 159 -6.73 -13.17 3.08
CA ILE A 159 -6.02 -11.90 2.90
C ILE A 159 -6.81 -10.97 2.00
N ALA A 160 -7.38 -11.45 0.90
CA ALA A 160 -8.22 -10.63 0.03
C ALA A 160 -9.42 -10.05 0.81
N THR A 161 -10.05 -10.85 1.67
CA THR A 161 -11.16 -10.42 2.53
C THR A 161 -10.70 -9.41 3.58
N ALA A 162 -9.66 -9.70 4.35
CA ALA A 162 -9.13 -8.80 5.37
C ALA A 162 -8.62 -7.48 4.77
N ALA A 163 -8.00 -7.53 3.59
CA ALA A 163 -7.54 -6.36 2.85
C ALA A 163 -8.69 -5.50 2.36
N LYS A 164 -9.76 -6.12 1.84
CA LYS A 164 -11.00 -5.42 1.48
C LYS A 164 -11.65 -4.75 2.69
N ASP A 165 -11.77 -5.45 3.81
CA ASP A 165 -12.42 -4.92 5.01
C ASP A 165 -11.60 -3.78 5.62
N THR A 166 -10.28 -3.95 5.72
CA THR A 166 -9.36 -2.90 6.18
C THR A 166 -9.35 -1.70 5.24
N ALA A 167 -9.40 -1.89 3.93
CA ALA A 167 -9.47 -0.80 2.95
C ALA A 167 -10.80 -0.02 3.02
N LYS A 168 -11.83 -0.56 3.67
CA LYS A 168 -13.12 0.11 3.91
C LYS A 168 -13.18 0.87 5.23
N GLU A 169 -12.19 0.72 6.08
CA GLU A 169 -12.10 1.45 7.35
C GLU A 169 -11.73 2.91 7.10
N LYS A 170 -12.74 3.73 6.77
CA LYS A 170 -12.57 5.13 6.36
C LYS A 170 -11.68 5.95 7.31
N GLY A 171 -11.81 5.73 8.63
CA GLY A 171 -10.97 6.40 9.63
C GLY A 171 -9.48 6.08 9.41
N PHE A 172 -9.15 4.79 9.43
CA PHE A 172 -7.80 4.29 9.20
C PHE A 172 -7.25 4.71 7.83
N VAL A 173 -8.00 4.48 6.75
CA VAL A 173 -7.55 4.80 5.39
C VAL A 173 -7.32 6.30 5.20
N SER A 174 -8.19 7.16 5.76
CA SER A 174 -8.01 8.62 5.74
C SER A 174 -6.74 9.05 6.48
N GLU A 175 -6.46 8.44 7.63
CA GLU A 175 -5.27 8.72 8.44
C GLU A 175 -3.99 8.33 7.70
N VAL A 176 -3.86 7.08 7.27
CA VAL A 176 -2.64 6.61 6.59
C VAL A 176 -2.45 7.28 5.22
N TYR A 177 -3.52 7.68 4.54
CA TYR A 177 -3.42 8.48 3.32
C TYR A 177 -2.83 9.88 3.61
N LYS A 178 -3.28 10.54 4.67
CA LYS A 178 -2.74 11.86 5.09
C LYS A 178 -1.28 11.75 5.52
N GLU A 179 -0.92 10.70 6.26
CA GLU A 179 0.48 10.40 6.60
C GLU A 179 1.34 10.27 5.34
N GLY A 180 0.90 9.45 4.39
CA GLY A 180 1.60 9.25 3.12
C GLY A 180 1.80 10.55 2.35
N LYS A 181 0.76 11.39 2.26
CA LYS A 181 0.87 12.74 1.67
C LYS A 181 1.89 13.63 2.37
N ALA A 182 1.87 13.65 3.71
CA ALA A 182 2.81 14.44 4.49
C ALA A 182 4.25 13.95 4.29
N PHE A 183 4.45 12.64 4.28
CA PHE A 183 5.72 11.99 3.98
C PHE A 183 6.21 12.35 2.57
N GLY A 184 5.37 12.25 1.54
CA GLY A 184 5.71 12.66 0.18
C GLY A 184 6.13 14.13 0.09
N LYS A 185 5.37 15.03 0.73
CA LYS A 185 5.69 16.46 0.78
C LYS A 185 7.05 16.74 1.44
N ALA A 186 7.41 15.98 2.47
CA ALA A 186 8.70 16.14 3.15
C ALA A 186 9.89 15.69 2.29
N ASN A 187 9.68 14.70 1.40
CA ASN A 187 10.72 14.09 0.57
C ASN A 187 10.75 14.61 -0.88
N ALA A 188 9.79 15.46 -1.28
CA ALA A 188 9.79 16.11 -2.59
C ALA A 188 10.67 17.38 -2.66
N LYS A 189 11.36 17.74 -1.56
CA LYS A 189 12.18 18.96 -1.43
C LYS A 189 13.70 18.72 -1.48
N THR A 190 14.12 17.49 -1.77
CA THR A 190 15.52 17.09 -1.98
C THR A 190 15.78 16.92 -3.45
#